data_AF-A0A8T4QML3-F1
#
_entry.id   AF-A0A8T4QML3-F1
#
_cell.length_a   1.000
_cell.length_b   1.000
_cell.length_c   1.000
_cell.angle_alpha   90.00
_cell.angle_beta   90.00
_cell.angle_gamma   90.00
#
_symmetry.space_group_name_H-M   'P 1'
#
loop_
_entity.id
_entity.type
_entity.pdbx_description
1 polymer ?
#
loop_
_entity_poly.entity_id
_entity_poly.type
_entity_poly.pdbx_seq_one_letter_code
_entity_poly.pdbx_strand_id
1 'polypeptide(L)'
;MVSKKGQSLSLNAIIIAALALIVLVVLAVLFIGKTTDTAEGVEKASGEASLELTKMKVRYGDCHPADSMEKDFLKAYADSATADEKDRAKRDFQEIVNDCKRSDEKATCDQTSGCKWQ
;
A
#
# COMPACT_ATOMS: atom_id res chain seq x y z
N MET A 1 -51.41 45.57 -3.14
CA MET A 1 -50.83 44.64 -4.14
C MET A 1 -49.68 43.89 -3.50
N VAL A 2 -49.90 42.66 -3.02
CA VAL A 2 -48.82 41.78 -2.55
C VAL A 2 -49.22 40.35 -2.96
N SER A 3 -48.78 39.92 -4.13
CA SER A 3 -48.87 38.51 -4.53
C SER A 3 -47.80 37.73 -3.78
N LYS A 4 -48.20 37.05 -2.70
CA LYS A 4 -47.38 35.99 -2.10
C LYS A 4 -47.30 34.82 -3.08
N LYS A 5 -46.24 34.77 -3.89
CA LYS A 5 -45.83 33.56 -4.62
C LYS A 5 -45.35 32.52 -3.61
N GLY A 6 -46.30 31.81 -3.00
CA GLY A 6 -46.03 30.50 -2.41
C GLY A 6 -45.75 29.55 -3.56
N GLN A 7 -44.48 29.43 -3.94
CA GLN A 7 -44.04 28.44 -4.91
C GLN A 7 -44.24 27.07 -4.25
N SER A 8 -45.41 26.45 -4.50
CA SER A 8 -45.67 25.08 -4.07
C SER A 8 -44.68 24.20 -4.81
N LEU A 9 -43.53 23.92 -4.19
CA LEU A 9 -42.69 22.81 -4.61
C LEU A 9 -43.61 21.61 -4.60
N SER A 10 -43.89 21.08 -5.79
CA SER A 10 -44.79 19.94 -5.96
C SER A 10 -44.40 18.87 -4.95
N LEU A 11 -45.36 18.32 -4.23
CA LEU A 11 -45.12 17.33 -3.17
C LEU A 11 -44.18 16.20 -3.67
N ASN A 12 -44.30 15.87 -4.96
CA ASN A 12 -43.45 14.90 -5.65
C ASN A 12 -41.97 15.31 -5.70
N ALA A 13 -41.66 16.59 -5.89
CA ALA A 13 -40.28 17.10 -5.91
C ALA A 13 -39.61 16.94 -4.54
N ILE A 14 -40.37 17.17 -3.46
CA ILE A 14 -39.88 16.98 -2.08
C ILE A 14 -39.59 15.50 -1.83
N ILE A 15 -40.48 14.61 -2.27
CA ILE A 15 -40.31 13.15 -2.13
C ILE A 15 -39.08 12.66 -2.90
N ILE A 16 -38.90 13.11 -4.15
CA ILE A 16 -37.74 12.73 -4.98
C ILE A 16 -36.43 13.23 -4.34
N ALA A 17 -36.42 14.46 -3.81
CA ALA A 17 -35.24 15.02 -3.13
C ALA A 17 -34.88 14.20 -1.88
N ALA A 18 -35.86 13.77 -1.08
CA ALA A 18 -35.64 12.94 0.09
C ALA A 18 -35.08 11.55 -0.27
N LEU A 19 -35.65 10.90 -1.31
CA LEU A 19 -35.16 9.61 -1.79
C LEU A 19 -33.71 9.69 -2.30
N ALA A 20 -33.38 10.73 -3.06
CA ALA A 20 -32.02 10.94 -3.53
C ALA A 20 -31.03 11.12 -2.38
N LEU A 21 -31.41 11.84 -1.33
CA LEU A 21 -30.58 12.05 -0.13
C LEU A 21 -30.29 10.72 0.60
N ILE A 22 -31.31 9.86 0.76
CA ILE A 22 -31.15 8.56 1.41
C ILE A 22 -30.18 7.67 0.62
N VAL A 23 -30.34 7.61 -0.70
CA VAL A 23 -29.44 6.82 -1.56
C VAL A 23 -27.99 7.32 -1.45
N LEU A 24 -27.80 8.64 -1.40
CA LEU A 24 -26.47 9.25 -1.25
C LEU A 24 -25.79 8.86 0.07
N VAL A 25 -26.56 8.85 1.18
CA VAL A 25 -26.06 8.42 2.50
C VAL A 25 -25.66 6.95 2.48
N VAL A 26 -26.49 6.07 1.90
CA VAL A 26 -26.19 4.63 1.80
C VAL A 26 -24.92 4.41 0.98
N LEU A 27 -24.76 5.10 -0.15
CA LEU A 27 -23.54 5.03 -0.95
C LEU A 27 -22.32 5.51 -0.15
N ALA A 28 -22.42 6.64 0.56
CA ALA A 28 -21.32 7.16 1.38
C ALA A 28 -20.86 6.16 2.45
N VAL A 29 -21.79 5.50 3.15
CA VAL A 29 -21.45 4.48 4.15
C VAL A 29 -20.76 3.26 3.52
N LEU A 30 -21.22 2.81 2.35
CA LEU A 30 -20.59 1.71 1.61
C LEU A 30 -19.18 2.05 1.11
N PHE A 31 -18.94 3.30 0.70
CA PHE A 31 -17.62 3.77 0.29
C PHE A 31 -16.66 3.93 1.47
N ILE A 32 -17.13 4.38 2.64
CA ILE A 32 -16.32 4.53 3.86
C ILE A 32 -15.99 3.16 4.49
N GLY A 33 -16.91 2.19 4.42
CA GLY A 33 -16.66 0.82 4.90
C GLY A 33 -15.60 0.08 4.09
N LYS A 34 -15.40 0.41 2.81
CA LYS A 34 -14.41 -0.25 1.94
C LYS A 34 -12.98 0.27 2.13
N THR A 35 -12.78 1.46 2.69
CA THR A 35 -11.43 2.04 2.86
C THR A 35 -10.77 1.66 4.18
N THR A 36 -11.56 1.25 5.19
CA THR A 36 -11.06 0.87 6.52
C THR A 36 -10.43 -0.52 6.52
N ASP A 37 -10.97 -1.48 5.77
CA ASP A 37 -10.36 -2.81 5.60
C ASP A 37 -8.97 -2.74 4.93
N THR A 38 -8.76 -1.79 4.02
CA THR A 38 -7.46 -1.60 3.37
C THR A 38 -6.45 -0.97 4.31
N ALA A 39 -6.85 -0.07 5.22
CA ALA A 39 -5.92 0.56 6.15
C ALA A 39 -5.37 -0.42 7.19
N GLU A 40 -6.24 -1.22 7.82
CA GLU A 40 -5.81 -2.24 8.79
C GLU A 40 -5.07 -3.42 8.15
N GLY A 41 -5.46 -3.79 6.91
CA GLY A 41 -4.77 -4.81 6.12
C GLY A 41 -3.37 -4.36 5.69
N VAL A 42 -3.22 -3.10 5.24
CA VAL A 42 -1.93 -2.51 4.85
C VAL A 42 -1.02 -2.33 6.06
N GLU A 43 -1.54 -1.94 7.23
CA GLU A 43 -0.72 -1.79 8.44
C GLU A 43 -0.17 -3.16 8.90
N LYS A 44 -1.00 -4.21 8.94
CA LYS A 44 -0.55 -5.58 9.23
C LYS A 44 0.43 -6.12 8.19
N ALA A 45 0.13 -5.95 6.90
CA ALA A 45 1.00 -6.38 5.81
C ALA A 45 2.35 -5.65 5.84
N SER A 46 2.36 -4.36 6.19
CA SER A 46 3.59 -3.57 6.36
C SER A 46 4.42 -4.02 7.56
N GLY A 47 3.76 -4.43 8.66
CA GLY A 47 4.43 -4.99 9.84
C GLY A 47 5.08 -6.34 9.54
N GLU A 48 4.38 -7.23 8.83
CA GLU A 48 4.95 -8.51 8.37
C GLU A 48 6.11 -8.30 7.38
N ALA A 49 5.96 -7.41 6.41
CA ALA A 49 7.00 -7.07 5.44
C ALA A 49 8.27 -6.56 6.14
N SER A 50 8.10 -5.69 7.14
CA SER A 50 9.20 -5.11 7.92
C SER A 50 9.92 -6.16 8.77
N LEU A 51 9.19 -7.11 9.35
CA LEU A 51 9.77 -8.23 10.08
C LEU A 51 10.60 -9.13 9.16
N GLU A 52 10.08 -9.48 7.99
CA GLU A 52 10.79 -10.30 7.01
C GLU A 52 12.03 -9.57 6.47
N LEU A 53 11.92 -8.26 6.18
CA LEU A 53 13.06 -7.44 5.80
C LEU A 53 14.13 -7.49 6.90
N THR A 54 13.76 -7.29 8.16
CA THR A 54 14.68 -7.32 9.30
C THR A 54 15.41 -8.66 9.41
N LYS A 55 14.71 -9.80 9.20
CA LYS A 55 15.35 -11.12 9.16
C LYS A 55 16.40 -11.23 8.04
N MET A 56 16.13 -10.62 6.89
CA MET A 56 17.08 -10.61 5.78
C MET A 56 18.25 -9.66 6.03
N LYS A 57 18.04 -8.51 6.68
CA LYS A 57 19.10 -7.58 7.08
C LYS A 57 20.18 -8.23 7.94
N VAL A 58 19.81 -9.21 8.76
CA VAL A 58 20.79 -9.98 9.56
C VAL A 58 21.81 -10.72 8.68
N ARG A 59 21.48 -11.00 7.42
CA ARG A 59 22.39 -11.66 6.46
C ARG A 59 23.25 -10.68 5.67
N TYR A 60 23.04 -9.38 5.83
CA TYR A 60 23.80 -8.35 5.12
C TYR A 60 25.25 -8.38 5.60
N GLY A 61 26.18 -8.15 4.67
CA GLY A 61 27.56 -7.84 4.99
C GLY A 61 27.81 -6.35 4.83
N ASP A 62 29.08 -5.96 4.69
CA ASP A 62 29.48 -4.58 4.41
C ASP A 62 28.92 -4.08 3.06
N CYS A 63 28.76 -4.98 2.09
CA CYS A 63 27.95 -4.75 0.89
C CYS A 63 26.52 -5.26 1.07
N HIS A 64 25.54 -4.37 0.95
CA HIS A 64 24.15 -4.67 1.21
C HIS A 64 23.21 -4.03 0.17
N PRO A 65 21.94 -4.47 0.06
CA PRO A 65 20.98 -3.82 -0.84
C PRO A 65 20.77 -2.35 -0.47
N ALA A 66 20.60 -1.51 -1.49
CA ALA A 66 20.29 -0.09 -1.32
C ALA A 66 18.88 0.11 -0.74
N ASP A 67 18.66 1.27 -0.10
CA ASP A 67 17.37 1.63 0.51
C ASP A 67 16.19 1.57 -0.48
N SER A 68 16.43 1.79 -1.78
CA SER A 68 15.42 1.65 -2.83
C SER A 68 14.96 0.20 -2.98
N MET A 69 15.90 -0.76 -2.96
CA MET A 69 15.58 -2.18 -3.09
C MET A 69 14.80 -2.69 -1.88
N GLU A 70 15.13 -2.20 -0.68
CA GLU A 70 14.35 -2.52 0.53
C GLU A 70 12.91 -2.01 0.43
N LYS A 71 12.72 -0.77 -0.05
CA LYS A 71 11.39 -0.18 -0.24
C LYS A 71 10.60 -0.92 -1.30
N ASP A 72 11.24 -1.33 -2.39
CA ASP A 72 10.62 -2.10 -3.46
C ASP A 72 10.18 -3.49 -2.93
N PHE A 73 11.00 -4.14 -2.10
CA PHE A 73 10.61 -5.37 -1.41
C PHE A 73 9.41 -5.16 -0.48
N LEU A 74 9.44 -4.13 0.39
CA LEU A 74 8.35 -3.84 1.30
C LEU A 74 7.04 -3.61 0.54
N LYS A 75 7.11 -2.88 -0.57
CA LYS A 75 5.98 -2.64 -1.46
C LYS A 75 5.48 -3.93 -2.11
N ALA A 76 6.36 -4.70 -2.74
CA ALA A 76 5.99 -5.95 -3.41
C ALA A 76 5.39 -6.98 -2.43
N TYR A 77 5.93 -7.06 -1.22
CA TYR A 77 5.44 -7.94 -0.16
C TYR A 77 4.08 -7.50 0.38
N ALA A 78 3.89 -6.19 0.61
CA ALA A 78 2.64 -5.64 1.10
C ALA A 78 1.52 -5.69 0.04
N ASP A 79 1.86 -5.50 -1.24
CA ASP A 79 0.92 -5.58 -2.37
C ASP A 79 0.56 -7.04 -2.75
N SER A 80 1.26 -8.04 -2.20
CA SER A 80 1.01 -9.47 -2.45
C SER A 80 -0.23 -9.97 -1.69
N ALA A 81 -1.18 -10.56 -2.41
CA ALA A 81 -2.45 -11.03 -1.85
C ALA A 81 -2.35 -12.48 -1.32
N THR A 82 -1.40 -13.27 -1.83
CA THR A 82 -1.25 -14.69 -1.52
C THR A 82 0.10 -15.03 -0.88
N ALA A 83 0.17 -16.17 -0.19
CA ALA A 83 1.42 -16.67 0.38
C ALA A 83 2.47 -16.95 -0.71
N ASP A 84 2.06 -17.46 -1.87
CA ASP A 84 2.96 -17.75 -3.00
C ASP A 84 3.60 -16.49 -3.58
N GLU A 85 2.83 -15.40 -3.70
CA GLU A 85 3.33 -14.09 -4.14
C GLU A 85 4.31 -13.50 -3.12
N LYS A 86 3.95 -13.57 -1.83
CA LYS A 86 4.83 -13.18 -0.73
C LYS A 86 6.15 -13.96 -0.76
N ASP A 87 6.10 -15.27 -0.99
CA ASP A 87 7.30 -16.10 -1.10
C ASP A 87 8.12 -15.81 -2.36
N ARG A 88 7.46 -15.43 -3.46
CA ARG A 88 8.17 -14.94 -4.65
C ARG A 88 8.91 -13.65 -4.37
N ALA A 89 8.26 -12.65 -3.76
CA ALA A 89 8.90 -11.40 -3.35
C ALA A 89 10.09 -11.63 -2.40
N LYS A 90 9.99 -12.61 -1.49
CA LYS A 90 11.12 -13.01 -0.63
C LYS A 90 12.29 -13.58 -1.42
N ARG A 91 12.03 -14.49 -2.38
CA ARG A 91 13.08 -15.10 -3.20
C ARG A 91 13.77 -14.06 -4.06
N ASP A 92 13.01 -13.19 -4.71
CA ASP A 92 13.53 -12.14 -5.58
C ASP A 92 14.44 -11.19 -4.79
N PHE A 93 14.01 -10.78 -3.59
CA PHE A 93 14.85 -9.93 -2.74
C PHE A 93 16.07 -10.68 -2.16
N GLN A 94 15.93 -11.97 -1.83
CA GLN A 94 17.07 -12.79 -1.41
C GLN A 94 18.13 -12.93 -2.51
N GLU A 95 17.74 -12.98 -3.78
CA GLU A 95 18.68 -12.99 -4.90
C GLU A 95 19.53 -11.71 -4.90
N ILE A 96 18.89 -10.54 -4.75
CA ILE A 96 19.58 -9.24 -4.63
C ILE A 96 20.54 -9.24 -3.44
N VAL A 97 20.09 -9.72 -2.27
CA VAL A 97 20.94 -9.81 -1.07
C VAL A 97 22.16 -10.70 -1.33
N ASN A 98 21.97 -11.84 -1.97
CA ASN A 98 23.06 -12.76 -2.29
C ASN A 98 24.04 -12.16 -3.30
N ASP A 99 23.54 -11.42 -4.29
CA ASP A 99 24.37 -10.73 -5.27
C ASP A 99 25.20 -9.61 -4.63
N CYS A 100 24.61 -8.78 -3.76
CA CYS A 100 25.37 -7.77 -3.02
C CYS A 100 26.45 -8.42 -2.15
N LYS A 101 26.12 -9.54 -1.48
CA LYS A 101 27.04 -10.24 -0.59
C LYS A 101 28.25 -10.86 -1.30
N ARG A 102 28.21 -11.04 -2.63
CA ARG A 102 29.38 -11.56 -3.39
C ARG A 102 30.55 -10.59 -3.42
N SER A 103 30.31 -9.30 -3.18
CA SER A 103 31.34 -8.28 -3.20
C SER A 103 31.88 -8.03 -1.79
N ASP A 104 33.18 -8.26 -1.61
CA ASP A 104 33.94 -7.95 -0.39
C ASP A 104 34.73 -6.64 -0.50
N GLU A 105 34.61 -5.93 -1.62
CA GLU A 105 35.27 -4.65 -1.86
C GLU A 105 34.24 -3.54 -2.14
N LYS A 106 34.46 -2.37 -1.52
CA LYS A 106 33.62 -1.17 -1.71
C LYS A 106 33.46 -0.78 -3.18
N ALA A 107 34.55 -0.77 -3.94
CA ALA A 107 34.53 -0.35 -5.34
C ALA A 107 33.63 -1.25 -6.19
N THR A 108 33.63 -2.56 -5.92
CA THR A 108 32.82 -3.56 -6.63
C THR A 108 31.36 -3.52 -6.17
N CYS A 109 31.14 -3.31 -4.87
CA CYS A 109 29.80 -3.16 -4.31
C CYS A 109 29.06 -1.93 -4.88
N ASP A 110 29.70 -0.77 -4.88
CA ASP A 110 29.09 0.48 -5.36
C ASP A 110 28.88 0.48 -6.90
N GLN A 111 29.59 -0.39 -7.64
CA GLN A 111 29.35 -0.64 -9.06
C GLN A 111 28.23 -1.65 -9.32
N THR A 112 27.87 -2.46 -8.32
CA THR A 112 26.80 -3.45 -8.45
C THR A 112 25.45 -2.75 -8.32
N SER A 113 24.65 -2.78 -9.39
CA SER A 113 23.35 -2.12 -9.43
C SER A 113 22.43 -2.61 -8.30
N GLY A 114 21.97 -1.67 -7.46
CA GLY A 114 21.07 -1.99 -6.36
C GLY A 114 21.75 -2.36 -5.05
N CYS A 115 23.07 -2.36 -5.01
CA CYS A 115 23.86 -2.56 -3.79
C CYS A 115 24.51 -1.24 -3.34
N LYS A 116 24.90 -1.19 -2.08
CA LYS A 116 25.59 -0.07 -1.46
C LYS A 116 26.52 -0.58 -0.39
N TRP A 117 27.69 0.05 -0.28
CA TRP A 117 28.62 -0.21 0.82
C TRP A 117 28.28 0.61 2.07
N GLN A 118 28.35 0.00 3.26
CA GLN A 118 28.17 0.67 4.55
C GLN A 118 29.45 0.74 5.39
#